data_AF-A0A2S9BIF4-F1
#
_entry.id   AF-A0A2S9BIF4-F1
#
_cell.length_a   1.000
_cell.length_b   1.000
_cell.length_c   1.000
_cell.angle_alpha   90.00
_cell.angle_beta   90.00
_cell.angle_gamma   90.00
#
_symmetry.space_group_name_H-M   'P 1'
#
loop_
_entity.id
_entity.type
_entity.pdbx_description
1 polymer ?
#
loop_
_entity_poly.entity_id
_entity_poly.type
_entity_poly.pdbx_seq_one_letter_code
_entity_poly.pdbx_strand_id
1 'polypeptide(L)'
;MKMELAMYQALRAIDVPELKAEAVIQALESDMLTLLATKSDLTNLEQRLTAELVKADHRLTSEISKIDHRLTAEIAKSDLKLSIRMASMLAVTIGILIGAMKVFV
;
A
#
# COMPACT_ATOMS: atom_id res chain seq x y z
N MET A 1 15.36 9.23 35.73
CA MET A 1 15.26 9.81 37.10
C MET A 1 14.63 8.93 38.19
N LYS A 2 13.33 8.60 38.22
CA LYS A 2 12.77 7.78 39.35
C LYS A 2 13.43 6.41 39.48
N MET A 3 13.76 5.76 38.37
CA MET A 3 14.47 4.49 38.37
C MET A 3 15.97 4.62 38.71
N GLU A 4 16.69 5.60 38.15
CA GLU A 4 18.09 5.84 38.56
C GLU A 4 18.19 6.09 40.06
N LEU A 5 17.27 6.85 40.64
CA LEU A 5 17.28 7.14 42.08
C LEU A 5 17.01 5.89 42.92
N ALA A 6 16.06 5.03 42.50
CA ALA A 6 15.77 3.78 43.18
C ALA A 6 16.93 2.76 43.05
N MET A 7 17.57 2.69 41.87
CA MET A 7 18.74 1.85 41.64
C MET A 7 19.93 2.32 42.47
N TYR A 8 20.18 3.62 42.48
CA TYR A 8 21.24 4.24 43.28
C TYR A 8 21.04 3.99 44.78
N GLN A 9 19.82 4.15 45.28
CA GLN A 9 19.46 3.82 46.67
C GLN A 9 19.66 2.33 46.98
N ALA A 10 19.28 1.44 46.05
CA ALA A 10 19.48 0.00 46.21
C ALA A 10 20.97 -0.39 46.25
N LEU A 11 21.80 0.21 45.38
CA LEU A 11 23.25 -0.01 45.36
C LEU A 11 23.90 0.49 46.65
N ARG A 12 23.49 1.65 47.15
CA ARG A 12 23.98 2.18 48.42
C ARG A 12 23.54 1.32 49.61
N ALA A 13 22.35 0.71 49.56
CA ALA A 13 21.83 -0.17 50.62
C ALA A 13 22.59 -1.50 50.76
N ILE A 14 23.39 -1.88 49.76
CA ILE A 14 24.29 -3.05 49.79
C ILE A 14 25.77 -2.63 49.87
N ASP A 15 26.04 -1.44 50.42
CA ASP A 15 27.39 -0.88 50.66
C ASP A 15 28.25 -0.70 49.40
N VAL A 16 27.64 -0.51 48.21
CA VAL A 16 28.41 -0.12 47.02
C VAL A 16 28.88 1.33 47.16
N PRO A 17 30.19 1.61 47.01
CA PRO A 17 30.72 2.97 47.07
C PRO A 17 30.08 3.89 46.01
N GLU A 18 29.85 5.14 46.36
CA GLU A 18 29.17 6.14 45.53
C GLU A 18 29.72 6.23 44.10
N LEU A 19 31.04 6.34 43.95
CA LEU A 19 31.71 6.39 42.65
C LEU A 19 31.44 5.14 41.77
N LYS A 20 31.28 3.96 42.39
CA LYS A 20 31.00 2.72 41.67
C LYS A 20 29.52 2.61 41.31
N ALA A 21 28.63 3.08 42.19
CA ALA A 21 27.20 3.10 41.92
C ALA A 21 26.87 4.03 40.73
N GLU A 22 27.49 5.21 40.69
CA GLU A 22 27.37 6.14 39.57
C GLU A 22 27.90 5.55 38.25
N ALA A 23 29.06 4.90 38.28
CA ALA A 23 29.63 4.26 37.09
C ALA A 23 28.71 3.16 36.52
N VAL A 24 28.08 2.37 37.38
CA VAL A 24 27.12 1.32 36.96
C VAL A 24 25.87 1.94 36.34
N ILE A 25 25.33 3.01 36.94
CA ILE A 25 24.16 3.69 36.41
C ILE A 25 24.47 4.34 35.06
N GLN A 26 25.63 5.01 34.92
CA GLN A 26 26.06 5.60 33.65
C GLN A 26 26.29 4.54 32.57
N ALA A 27 26.95 3.42 32.90
CA ALA A 27 27.16 2.34 31.95
C ALA A 27 25.83 1.75 31.49
N LEU A 28 24.89 1.51 32.41
CA LEU A 28 23.58 0.96 32.07
C LEU A 28 22.72 1.95 31.25
N GLU A 29 22.75 3.24 31.59
CA GLU A 29 22.05 4.27 30.82
C GLU A 29 22.62 4.37 29.41
N SER A 30 23.95 4.35 29.28
CA SER A 30 24.64 4.31 28.00
C SER A 30 24.21 3.09 27.19
N ASP A 31 24.23 1.89 27.77
CA ASP A 31 23.80 0.65 27.10
C ASP A 31 22.33 0.69 26.69
N MET A 32 21.45 1.25 27.53
CA MET A 32 20.03 1.43 27.20
C MET A 32 19.80 2.36 26.00
N LEU A 33 20.64 3.38 25.83
CA LEU A 33 20.52 4.32 24.72
C LEU A 33 21.20 3.82 23.44
N THR A 34 22.21 2.93 23.55
CA THR A 34 23.00 2.47 22.40
C THR A 34 22.60 1.09 21.88
N LEU A 35 22.15 0.18 22.74
CA LEU A 35 21.88 -1.21 22.37
C LEU A 35 20.38 -1.53 22.23
N LEU A 36 19.51 -0.73 22.84
CA LEU A 36 18.07 -0.96 22.79
C LEU A 36 17.40 -0.01 21.80
N ALA A 37 16.49 -0.57 20.99
CA ALA A 37 15.58 0.24 20.20
C ALA A 37 14.72 1.09 21.13
N THR A 38 14.82 2.41 20.98
CA THR A 38 14.07 3.35 21.81
C THR A 38 12.62 3.43 21.33
N LYS A 39 11.74 3.98 22.16
CA LYS A 39 10.36 4.28 21.74
C LYS A 39 10.33 5.19 20.50
N SER A 40 11.30 6.08 20.36
CA SER A 40 11.41 6.94 19.18
C SER A 40 11.69 6.14 17.91
N ASP A 41 12.54 5.11 17.99
CA ASP A 41 12.86 4.25 16.84
C ASP A 41 11.63 3.47 16.38
N LEU A 42 10.84 2.98 17.34
CA LEU A 42 9.57 2.30 17.07
C LEU A 42 8.55 3.26 16.43
N THR A 43 8.37 4.46 16.96
CA THR A 43 7.46 5.46 16.37
C THR A 43 7.90 5.86 14.97
N ASN A 44 9.21 6.04 14.73
CA ASN A 44 9.76 6.33 13.41
C ASN A 44 9.49 5.17 12.43
N LEU A 45 9.64 3.93 12.89
CA LEU A 45 9.35 2.74 12.08
C LEU A 45 7.86 2.63 11.77
N GLU A 46 6.97 2.85 12.74
CA GLU A 46 5.52 2.88 12.55
C GLU A 46 5.10 3.95 11.55
N GLN A 47 5.66 5.15 11.64
CA GLN A 47 5.41 6.23 10.68
C GLN A 47 5.86 5.85 9.27
N ARG A 48 7.06 5.27 9.12
CA ARG A 48 7.57 4.81 7.83
C ARG A 48 6.69 3.71 7.23
N LEU A 49 6.31 2.71 8.03
CA LEU A 49 5.44 1.63 7.59
C LEU A 49 4.06 2.15 7.18
N THR A 50 3.49 3.08 7.95
CA THR A 50 2.22 3.73 7.62
C THR A 50 2.32 4.48 6.30
N ALA A 51 3.40 5.24 6.08
CA ALA A 51 3.62 5.96 4.83
C ALA A 51 3.77 5.01 3.62
N GLU A 52 4.49 3.90 3.79
CA GLU A 52 4.63 2.88 2.74
C GLU A 52 3.31 2.18 2.42
N LEU A 53 2.50 1.87 3.44
CA LEU A 53 1.16 1.30 3.25
C LEU A 53 0.25 2.26 2.47
N VAL A 54 0.21 3.53 2.85
CA VAL A 54 -0.59 4.55 2.14
C VAL A 54 -0.12 4.71 0.69
N LYS A 55 1.19 4.69 0.45
CA LYS A 55 1.75 4.77 -0.91
C LYS A 55 1.36 3.55 -1.75
N ALA A 56 1.42 2.35 -1.16
CA ALA A 56 1.03 1.12 -1.84
C ALA A 56 -0.47 1.11 -2.17
N ASP A 57 -1.32 1.51 -1.22
CA ASP A 57 -2.76 1.64 -1.41
C ASP A 57 -3.10 2.59 -2.56
N HIS A 58 -2.53 3.79 -2.56
CA HIS A 58 -2.76 4.78 -3.62
C HIS A 58 -2.33 4.25 -5.00
N ARG A 59 -1.20 3.54 -5.06
CA ARG A 59 -0.73 2.91 -6.30
C ARG A 59 -1.70 1.85 -6.80
N LEU A 60 -2.18 0.97 -5.91
CA LEU A 60 -3.15 -0.07 -6.26
C LEU A 60 -4.47 0.54 -6.74
N THR A 61 -5.01 1.55 -6.06
CA THR A 61 -6.22 2.25 -6.51
C THR A 61 -6.03 2.86 -7.90
N SER A 62 -4.87 3.48 -8.17
CA SER A 62 -4.56 4.03 -9.49
C SER A 62 -4.48 2.96 -10.58
N GLU A 63 -3.82 1.83 -10.30
CA GLU A 63 -3.72 0.71 -11.25
C GLU A 63 -5.09 0.08 -11.53
N ILE A 64 -5.94 -0.11 -10.51
CA ILE A 64 -7.31 -0.59 -10.65
C ILE A 64 -8.13 0.35 -11.54
N SER A 65 -8.10 1.66 -11.28
CA SER A 65 -8.84 2.65 -12.08
C SER A 65 -8.39 2.67 -13.54
N LYS A 66 -7.08 2.54 -13.80
CA LYS A 66 -6.54 2.46 -15.17
C LYS A 66 -7.04 1.20 -15.90
N ILE A 67 -7.05 0.06 -15.21
CA ILE A 67 -7.54 -1.20 -15.77
C ILE A 67 -9.03 -1.10 -16.07
N ASP A 68 -9.83 -0.54 -15.15
CA ASP A 68 -11.28 -0.36 -15.32
C ASP A 68 -11.61 0.51 -16.55
N HIS A 69 -10.94 1.67 -16.68
CA HIS A 69 -11.08 2.53 -17.85
C HIS A 69 -10.69 1.82 -19.15
N ARG A 70 -9.58 1.07 -19.14
CA ARG A 70 -9.14 0.32 -20.31
C ARG A 70 -10.13 -0.77 -20.71
N LEU A 71 -10.64 -1.54 -19.74
CA LEU A 71 -11.62 -2.59 -19.99
C LEU A 71 -12.92 -2.01 -20.53
N THR A 72 -13.40 -0.90 -19.95
CA THR A 72 -14.60 -0.21 -20.45
C THR A 72 -14.41 0.25 -21.89
N ALA A 73 -13.25 0.81 -22.24
CA ALA A 73 -12.94 1.22 -23.60
C ALA A 73 -12.85 0.02 -24.57
N GLU A 74 -12.23 -1.09 -24.14
CA GLU A 74 -12.13 -2.32 -24.94
C GLU A 74 -13.49 -2.99 -25.18
N ILE A 75 -14.37 -2.97 -24.18
CA ILE A 75 -15.76 -3.43 -24.29
C ILE A 75 -16.52 -2.55 -25.30
N ALA A 76 -16.52 -1.23 -25.13
CA ALA A 76 -17.22 -0.31 -26.03
C ALA A 76 -16.73 -0.43 -27.49
N LYS A 77 -15.42 -0.62 -27.68
CA LYS A 77 -14.83 -0.87 -29.01
C LYS A 77 -15.32 -2.18 -29.61
N SER A 78 -15.41 -3.24 -28.80
CA SER A 78 -15.88 -4.55 -29.24
C SER A 78 -17.37 -4.52 -29.60
N ASP A 79 -18.19 -3.85 -28.80
CA ASP A 79 -19.62 -3.65 -29.05
C ASP A 79 -19.85 -2.90 -30.35
N LEU A 80 -19.10 -1.81 -30.59
CA LEU A 80 -19.18 -1.06 -31.84
C LEU A 80 -18.81 -1.94 -33.05
N LYS A 81 -17.72 -2.71 -32.93
CA LYS A 81 -17.28 -3.61 -34.01
C LYS A 81 -18.33 -4.67 -34.31
N LEU A 82 -18.96 -5.24 -33.28
CA LEU A 82 -20.03 -6.22 -33.45
C LEU A 82 -21.26 -5.58 -34.11
N SER A 83 -21.68 -4.40 -33.65
CA SER A 83 -22.82 -3.67 -34.20
C SER A 83 -22.64 -3.34 -35.68
N ILE A 84 -21.47 -2.81 -36.07
CA ILE A 84 -21.14 -2.55 -37.48
C ILE A 84 -21.18 -3.84 -38.30
N ARG A 85 -20.61 -4.93 -37.78
CA ARG A 85 -20.62 -6.22 -38.48
C ARG A 85 -22.04 -6.73 -38.69
N MET A 86 -22.90 -6.66 -37.66
CA MET A 86 -24.30 -7.07 -37.77
C MET A 86 -25.07 -6.18 -38.76
N ALA A 87 -24.90 -4.86 -38.69
CA ALA A 87 -25.53 -3.92 -39.63
C ALA A 87 -25.13 -4.23 -41.08
N SER A 88 -23.85 -4.51 -41.33
CA SER A 88 -23.36 -4.88 -42.66
C SER A 88 -23.96 -6.20 -43.16
N MET A 89 -24.07 -7.22 -42.29
CA MET A 89 -24.71 -8.50 -42.67
C MET A 89 -26.19 -8.30 -43.00
N LEU A 90 -26.93 -7.52 -42.21
CA LEU A 90 -28.34 -7.23 -42.47
C LEU A 90 -28.54 -6.45 -43.77
N ALA A 91 -27.68 -5.45 -44.04
CA ALA A 91 -27.74 -4.70 -45.30
C ALA A 91 -27.51 -5.62 -46.51
N VAL A 92 -26.55 -6.54 -46.41
CA VAL A 92 -26.28 -7.54 -47.46
C VAL A 92 -27.45 -8.49 -47.66
N THR A 93 -28.01 -9.06 -46.59
CA THR A 93 -29.13 -10.01 -46.71
C THR A 93 -30.39 -9.36 -47.28
N ILE A 94 -30.72 -8.14 -46.83
CA ILE A 94 -31.84 -7.35 -47.37
C ILE A 94 -31.60 -7.01 -48.84
N GLY A 95 -30.38 -6.59 -49.21
CA GLY A 95 -30.03 -6.27 -50.60
C GLY A 95 -30.22 -7.45 -51.55
N ILE A 96 -29.79 -8.65 -51.12
CA ILE A 96 -29.98 -9.90 -51.90
C ILE A 96 -31.47 -10.22 -52.05
N LEU A 97 -32.26 -10.11 -50.98
CA LEU A 97 -33.72 -10.35 -51.02
C LEU A 97 -34.43 -9.40 -51.99
N ILE A 98 -34.12 -8.10 -51.95
CA ILE A 98 -34.71 -7.11 -52.85
C ILE A 98 -34.31 -7.37 -54.30
N GLY A 99 -33.02 -7.67 -54.55
CA GLY A 99 -32.52 -8.02 -55.87
C GLY A 99 -33.23 -9.24 -56.45
N ALA A 100 -33.42 -10.29 -55.64
CA ALA A 100 -34.15 -11.49 -56.06
C ALA A 100 -35.61 -11.17 -56.41
N MET A 101 -36.33 -10.41 -55.57
CA MET A 101 -37.73 -10.04 -55.86
C MET A 101 -37.88 -9.31 -57.20
N LYS A 102 -36.94 -8.42 -57.56
CA LYS A 102 -36.97 -7.71 -58.85
C LYS A 102 -36.72 -8.59 -60.08
N VAL A 103 -36.07 -9.74 -59.92
CA VAL A 103 -35.81 -10.67 -61.05
C VAL A 103 -37.01 -11.57 -61.31
N PHE A 104 -37.84 -11.82 -60.29
CA PHE A 104 -38.99 -12.73 -60.37
C PHE A 104 -40.35 -12.04 -60.58
N VAL A 105 -40.40 -10.70 -60.62
CA VAL A 105 -41.59 -9.88 -60.93
C VAL A 105 -41.37 -9.16 -62.26
#